data_AF-A0A399J947-F1
#
_entry.id   AF-A0A399J947-F1
#
_cell.length_a   1.000
_cell.length_b   1.000
_cell.length_c   1.000
_cell.angle_alpha   90.00
_cell.angle_beta   90.00
_cell.angle_gamma   90.00
#
_symmetry.space_group_name_H-M   'P 1'
#
loop_
_entity.id
_entity.type
_entity.pdbx_description
1 polymer ?
#
loop_
_entity_poly.entity_id
_entity_poly.type
_entity_poly.pdbx_seq_one_letter_code
_entity_poly.pdbx_strand_id
1 'polypeptide(L)'
;MKGKGDTVSVAGLRPGTTWLTVRATPGAASTWIKITVTPAKVTSISTSVPSVKLVKGARFTVHMKAVPTGVTGVKDAFSGANTKLVRLSVRGSSVTLTGLKPGTTTLTVKAKPGSAQKKIKIVVKAATAR
;
A
#
# COMPACT_ATOMS: atom_id res chain seq x y z
N MET A 1 11.92 19.83 -45.70
CA MET A 1 12.19 20.47 -44.39
C MET A 1 11.58 19.60 -43.30
N LYS A 2 12.38 18.87 -42.51
CA LYS A 2 11.88 18.07 -41.38
C LYS A 2 11.73 19.01 -40.19
N GLY A 3 10.49 19.36 -39.83
CA GLY A 3 10.22 20.08 -38.58
C GLY A 3 10.73 19.26 -37.40
N LYS A 4 11.57 19.86 -36.55
CA LYS A 4 11.88 19.31 -35.23
C LYS A 4 10.55 19.21 -34.48
N GLY A 5 10.10 18.00 -34.17
CA GLY A 5 8.91 17.82 -33.34
C GLY A 5 9.19 18.32 -31.93
N ASP A 6 8.44 19.32 -31.47
CA ASP A 6 8.45 19.71 -30.07
C ASP A 6 7.88 18.57 -29.22
N THR A 7 8.66 18.11 -28.24
CA THR A 7 8.24 17.05 -27.32
C THR A 7 7.67 17.68 -26.07
N VAL A 8 6.41 17.34 -25.74
CA VAL A 8 5.74 17.77 -24.50
C VAL A 8 5.75 16.62 -23.50
N SER A 9 6.34 16.83 -22.32
CA SER A 9 6.30 15.89 -21.21
C SER A 9 5.10 16.19 -20.31
N VAL A 10 4.30 15.16 -19.98
CA VAL A 10 3.12 15.29 -19.11
C VAL A 10 3.24 14.33 -17.92
N ALA A 11 3.07 14.86 -16.71
CA ALA A 11 3.04 14.08 -15.48
C ALA A 11 1.63 14.06 -14.87
N GLY A 12 1.08 12.88 -14.62
CA GLY A 12 -0.21 12.73 -13.95
C GLY A 12 -0.08 12.90 -12.44
N LEU A 13 -0.76 13.90 -11.86
CA LEU A 13 -0.71 14.18 -10.42
C LEU A 13 -1.85 13.51 -9.63
N ARG A 14 -3.05 13.47 -10.21
CA ARG A 14 -4.26 12.93 -9.56
C ARG A 14 -5.10 12.17 -10.58
N PRO A 15 -5.84 11.13 -10.15
CA PRO A 15 -6.80 10.45 -11.01
C PRO A 15 -7.83 11.42 -11.55
N GLY A 16 -8.11 11.35 -12.84
CA GLY A 16 -9.00 12.28 -13.51
C GLY A 16 -8.79 12.31 -15.01
N THR A 17 -9.71 12.94 -15.72
CA THR A 17 -9.59 13.19 -17.16
C THR A 17 -9.40 14.67 -17.38
N THR A 18 -8.43 15.05 -18.20
CA THR A 18 -8.18 16.43 -18.58
C THR A 18 -7.90 16.53 -20.08
N TRP A 19 -7.95 17.75 -20.61
CA TRP A 19 -7.72 18.04 -22.02
C TRP A 19 -6.51 18.95 -22.15
N LEU A 20 -5.51 18.52 -22.92
CA LEU A 20 -4.38 19.37 -23.30
C LEU A 20 -4.71 20.04 -24.63
N THR A 21 -4.61 21.37 -24.67
CA THR A 21 -4.80 22.14 -25.91
C THR A 21 -3.44 22.48 -26.51
N VAL A 22 -3.20 22.06 -27.74
CA VAL A 22 -1.99 22.42 -28.50
C VAL A 22 -2.40 23.46 -29.54
N ARG A 23 -1.72 24.61 -29.55
CA ARG A 23 -1.96 25.70 -30.51
C ARG A 23 -0.72 25.93 -31.35
N ALA A 24 -0.86 25.96 -32.66
CA ALA A 24 0.21 26.40 -33.55
C ALA A 24 0.21 27.93 -33.67
N THR A 25 1.37 28.55 -33.87
CA THR A 25 1.49 29.98 -34.20
C THR A 25 2.62 30.14 -35.22
N PRO A 26 2.44 30.88 -36.34
CA PRO A 26 1.30 31.70 -36.74
C PRO A 26 0.33 30.92 -37.64
N GLY A 27 -0.61 30.19 -37.06
CA GLY A 27 -1.63 29.45 -37.80
C GLY A 27 -2.70 28.97 -36.83
N ALA A 28 -3.97 29.26 -37.12
CA ALA A 28 -5.11 29.05 -36.22
C ALA A 28 -5.47 27.57 -35.93
N ALA A 29 -4.56 26.62 -36.20
CA ALA A 29 -4.77 25.21 -35.92
C ALA A 29 -4.61 24.96 -34.41
N SER A 30 -5.70 24.49 -33.79
CA SER A 30 -5.72 23.99 -32.42
C SER A 30 -6.16 22.53 -32.41
N THR A 31 -5.51 21.70 -31.61
CA THR A 31 -5.93 20.31 -31.38
C THR A 31 -6.05 20.03 -29.89
N TRP A 32 -6.94 19.10 -29.55
CA TRP A 32 -7.16 18.66 -28.18
C TRP A 32 -6.68 17.22 -28.01
N ILE A 33 -5.91 17.00 -26.96
CA ILE A 33 -5.44 15.68 -26.56
C ILE A 33 -6.14 15.32 -25.25
N LYS A 34 -6.93 14.25 -25.27
CA LYS A 34 -7.56 13.71 -24.05
C LYS A 34 -6.53 12.94 -23.24
N ILE A 35 -6.37 13.32 -21.98
CA ILE A 35 -5.42 12.68 -21.05
C ILE A 35 -6.21 12.10 -19.89
N THR A 36 -6.11 10.79 -19.71
CA THR A 36 -6.79 10.07 -18.62
C THR A 36 -5.76 9.53 -17.64
N VAL A 37 -5.77 10.03 -16.41
CA VAL A 37 -4.96 9.52 -15.31
C VAL A 37 -5.78 8.50 -14.55
N THR A 38 -5.39 7.22 -14.63
CA THR A 38 -6.10 6.13 -13.93
C THR A 38 -5.60 5.99 -12.49
N PRO A 39 -6.50 5.66 -11.53
CA PRO A 39 -6.09 5.45 -10.14
C PRO A 39 -5.21 4.19 -10.03
N ALA A 40 -4.02 4.35 -9.48
CA ALA A 40 -3.12 3.24 -9.20
C ALA A 40 -3.73 2.32 -8.11
N LYS A 41 -3.79 1.03 -8.40
CA LYS A 41 -4.30 -0.01 -7.49
C LYS A 41 -3.13 -0.71 -6.80
N VAL A 42 -3.36 -1.18 -5.57
CA VAL A 42 -2.36 -1.99 -4.87
C VAL A 42 -2.26 -3.36 -5.53
N THR A 43 -1.14 -3.64 -6.18
CA THR A 43 -0.85 -4.92 -6.85
C THR A 43 -0.14 -5.90 -5.92
N SER A 44 0.61 -5.42 -4.93
CA SER A 44 1.29 -6.26 -3.95
C SER A 44 1.52 -5.55 -2.61
N ILE A 45 1.65 -6.35 -1.55
CA ILE A 45 1.96 -5.90 -0.20
C ILE A 45 3.29 -6.53 0.22
N SER A 46 4.28 -5.68 0.47
CA SER A 46 5.56 -6.08 1.05
C SER A 46 5.53 -5.85 2.57
N THR A 47 6.11 -6.78 3.32
CA THR A 47 6.18 -6.73 4.78
C THR A 47 7.64 -6.81 5.21
N SER A 48 8.00 -6.08 6.26
CA SER A 48 9.37 -6.12 6.80
C SER A 48 9.79 -7.52 7.23
N VAL A 49 8.84 -8.35 7.64
CA VAL A 49 9.05 -9.75 8.02
C VAL A 49 7.93 -10.63 7.46
N PRO A 50 8.22 -11.89 7.10
CA PRO A 50 7.20 -12.86 6.68
C PRO A 50 6.45 -13.49 7.87
N SER A 51 7.05 -13.49 9.06
CA SER A 51 6.45 -14.02 10.29
C SER A 51 6.95 -13.28 11.52
N VAL A 52 6.19 -13.33 12.60
CA VAL A 52 6.50 -12.64 13.87
C VAL A 52 6.56 -13.65 15.00
N LYS A 53 7.62 -13.59 15.79
CA LYS A 53 7.77 -14.35 17.04
C LYS A 53 7.79 -13.36 18.20
N LEU A 54 6.86 -13.51 19.13
CA LEU A 54 6.67 -12.66 20.28
C LEU A 54 6.74 -13.50 21.55
N VAL A 55 7.13 -12.87 22.65
CA VAL A 55 6.95 -13.42 24.00
C VAL A 55 5.70 -12.78 24.60
N LYS A 56 5.00 -13.48 25.51
CA LYS A 56 3.89 -12.90 26.27
C LYS A 56 4.34 -11.58 26.93
N GLY A 57 3.59 -10.50 26.73
CA GLY A 57 3.89 -9.14 27.18
C GLY A 57 4.77 -8.32 26.23
N ALA A 58 5.50 -8.96 25.31
CA ALA A 58 6.36 -8.26 24.36
C ALA A 58 5.56 -7.59 23.24
N ARG A 59 6.19 -6.56 22.64
CA ARG A 59 5.64 -5.74 21.56
C ARG A 59 6.53 -5.89 20.33
N PHE A 60 5.94 -6.00 19.15
CA PHE A 60 6.68 -6.01 17.89
C PHE A 60 5.92 -5.26 16.82
N THR A 61 6.60 -4.37 16.11
CA THR A 61 5.99 -3.55 15.06
C THR A 61 6.38 -4.09 13.69
N VAL A 62 5.37 -4.36 12.87
CA VAL A 62 5.56 -4.78 11.48
C VAL A 62 5.25 -3.60 10.59
N HIS A 63 6.24 -3.21 9.78
CA HIS A 63 6.08 -2.22 8.73
C HIS A 63 5.62 -2.87 7.43
N MET A 64 4.65 -2.25 6.77
CA MET A 64 4.10 -2.71 5.51
C MET A 64 4.27 -1.63 4.44
N LYS A 65 4.55 -2.06 3.22
CA LYS A 65 4.62 -1.18 2.05
C LYS A 65 3.70 -1.69 0.96
N ALA A 66 2.89 -0.79 0.41
CA ALA A 66 2.08 -1.06 -0.75
C ALA A 66 2.93 -0.86 -2.02
N VAL A 67 2.74 -1.75 -3.00
CA VAL A 67 3.35 -1.65 -4.31
C VAL A 67 2.23 -1.51 -5.35
N PRO A 68 2.33 -0.54 -6.28
CA PRO A 68 3.40 0.46 -6.46
C PRO A 68 3.44 1.53 -5.35
N THR A 69 4.58 2.17 -5.13
CA THR A 69 4.73 3.24 -4.12
C THR A 69 3.84 4.44 -4.46
N GLY A 70 3.15 5.01 -3.47
CA GLY A 70 2.22 6.14 -3.67
C GLY A 70 0.74 5.76 -3.64
N VAL A 71 0.42 4.46 -3.58
CA VAL A 71 -0.96 3.99 -3.37
C VAL A 71 -1.31 3.95 -1.88
N THR A 72 -2.44 4.56 -1.53
CA THR A 72 -3.00 4.49 -0.17
C THR A 72 -4.03 3.37 -0.10
N GLY A 73 -3.81 2.36 0.75
CA GLY A 73 -4.75 1.25 0.81
C GLY A 73 -4.51 0.11 1.80
N VAL A 74 -3.45 0.18 2.59
CA VAL A 74 -3.05 -0.88 3.53
C VAL A 74 -3.51 -0.59 4.98
N LYS A 75 -3.93 0.65 5.27
CA LYS A 75 -4.28 1.10 6.63
C LYS A 75 -5.50 0.39 7.24
N ASP A 76 -6.48 -0.01 6.44
CA ASP A 76 -7.74 -0.62 6.89
C ASP A 76 -7.87 -2.10 6.46
N ALA A 77 -6.72 -2.73 6.20
CA ALA A 77 -6.62 -4.00 5.50
C ALA A 77 -6.55 -5.23 6.43
N PHE A 78 -6.50 -5.03 7.75
CA PHE A 78 -6.10 -6.06 8.72
C PHE A 78 -7.28 -6.88 9.24
N SER A 79 -7.19 -8.21 9.16
CA SER A 79 -8.21 -9.13 9.65
C SER A 79 -7.66 -10.53 9.99
N GLY A 80 -8.46 -11.36 10.66
CA GLY A 80 -8.19 -12.79 10.86
C GLY A 80 -7.29 -13.18 12.04
N ALA A 81 -6.58 -12.24 12.67
CA ALA A 81 -5.78 -12.54 13.85
C ALA A 81 -6.65 -12.66 15.11
N ASN A 82 -6.32 -13.63 15.97
CA ASN A 82 -7.05 -13.88 17.22
C ASN A 82 -6.67 -12.85 18.30
N THR A 83 -7.60 -11.92 18.58
CA THR A 83 -7.42 -10.83 19.54
C THR A 83 -7.25 -11.29 20.99
N LYS A 84 -7.61 -12.55 21.31
CA LYS A 84 -7.37 -13.16 22.63
C LYS A 84 -5.89 -13.57 22.82
N LEU A 85 -5.18 -13.83 21.72
CA LEU A 85 -3.76 -14.22 21.72
C LEU A 85 -2.83 -13.02 21.55
N VAL A 86 -3.20 -12.08 20.68
CA VAL A 86 -2.40 -10.90 20.34
C VAL A 86 -3.28 -9.67 20.25
N ARG A 87 -2.83 -8.55 20.81
CA ARG A 87 -3.44 -7.24 20.59
C ARG A 87 -2.81 -6.58 19.37
N LEU A 88 -3.64 -6.08 18.46
CA LEU A 88 -3.20 -5.37 17.26
C LEU A 88 -3.47 -3.88 17.43
N SER A 89 -2.49 -3.04 17.13
CA SER A 89 -2.65 -1.60 17.05
C SER A 89 -2.12 -1.11 15.71
N VAL A 90 -3.02 -0.64 14.86
CA VAL A 90 -2.68 -0.18 13.51
C VAL A 90 -2.48 1.33 13.51
N ARG A 91 -1.36 1.78 12.96
CA ARG A 91 -1.07 3.19 12.70
C ARG A 91 -0.55 3.35 11.28
N GLY A 92 -1.40 3.86 10.40
CA GLY A 92 -1.08 4.01 8.98
C GLY A 92 -0.72 2.65 8.36
N SER A 93 0.49 2.54 7.81
CA SER A 93 1.00 1.31 7.19
C SER A 93 1.78 0.39 8.14
N SER A 94 1.73 0.64 9.45
CA SER A 94 2.43 -0.17 10.45
C SER A 94 1.44 -0.77 11.44
N VAL A 95 1.70 -2.02 11.85
CA VAL A 95 0.90 -2.71 12.86
C VAL A 95 1.79 -3.12 14.03
N THR A 96 1.42 -2.71 15.23
CA THR A 96 2.07 -3.13 16.47
C THR A 96 1.31 -4.30 17.06
N LEU A 97 2.02 -5.40 17.29
CA LEU A 97 1.53 -6.64 17.85
C LEU A 97 2.00 -6.75 19.30
N THR A 98 1.07 -6.99 20.23
CA THR A 98 1.39 -7.25 21.64
C THR A 98 0.97 -8.66 22.00
N GLY A 99 1.90 -9.51 22.45
CA GLY A 99 1.58 -10.87 22.88
C GLY A 99 0.78 -10.88 24.18
N LEU A 100 -0.43 -11.46 24.18
CA LEU A 100 -1.28 -11.56 25.37
C LEU A 100 -1.26 -12.97 25.97
N LYS A 101 -1.36 -13.99 25.10
CA LYS A 101 -1.38 -15.40 25.48
C LYS A 101 -0.52 -16.23 24.52
N PRO A 102 0.16 -17.29 25.02
CA PRO A 102 0.88 -18.21 24.16
C PRO A 102 -0.05 -18.86 23.14
N GLY A 103 0.44 -19.04 21.92
CA GLY A 103 -0.34 -19.61 20.82
C GLY A 103 0.13 -19.13 19.46
N THR A 104 -0.50 -19.66 18.41
CA THR A 104 -0.23 -19.26 17.03
C THR A 104 -1.48 -18.68 16.41
N THR A 105 -1.34 -17.58 15.68
CA THR A 105 -2.42 -16.97 14.90
C THR A 105 -1.89 -16.45 13.57
N THR A 106 -2.80 -16.17 12.64
CA THR A 106 -2.45 -15.67 11.31
C THR A 106 -3.15 -14.34 11.08
N LEU A 107 -2.36 -13.29 10.87
CA LEU A 107 -2.87 -12.00 10.46
C LEU A 107 -2.97 -11.96 8.94
N THR A 108 -4.15 -11.63 8.44
CA THR A 108 -4.39 -11.37 7.02
C THR A 108 -4.42 -9.87 6.79
N VAL A 109 -3.75 -9.43 5.72
CA VAL A 109 -3.75 -8.04 5.29
C VAL A 109 -4.21 -7.98 3.84
N LYS A 110 -5.33 -7.31 3.58
CA LYS A 110 -5.99 -7.17 2.28
C LYS A 110 -6.07 -5.71 1.84
N ALA A 111 -5.25 -5.31 0.86
CA ALA A 111 -5.19 -3.92 0.42
C ALA A 111 -6.43 -3.51 -0.39
N LYS A 112 -6.82 -2.22 -0.31
CA LYS A 112 -7.88 -1.59 -1.12
C LYS A 112 -7.49 -0.16 -1.50
N PRO A 113 -7.64 0.28 -2.76
CA PRO A 113 -8.21 -0.43 -3.91
C PRO A 113 -7.24 -1.45 -4.50
N GLY A 114 -7.73 -2.65 -4.81
CA GLY A 114 -6.92 -3.76 -5.34
C GLY A 114 -7.34 -5.13 -4.80
N SER A 115 -6.62 -6.18 -5.20
CA SER A 115 -6.85 -7.57 -4.78
C SER A 115 -5.65 -8.17 -4.03
N ALA A 116 -4.62 -7.37 -3.76
CA ALA A 116 -3.43 -7.83 -3.07
C ALA A 116 -3.75 -8.27 -1.63
N GLN A 117 -3.30 -9.48 -1.28
CA GLN A 117 -3.47 -10.05 0.06
C GLN A 117 -2.14 -10.65 0.53
N LYS A 118 -1.83 -10.47 1.82
CA LYS A 118 -0.69 -11.08 2.50
C LYS A 118 -1.14 -11.73 3.79
N LYS A 119 -0.56 -12.88 4.13
CA LYS A 119 -0.75 -13.54 5.41
C LYS A 119 0.56 -13.51 6.19
N ILE A 120 0.48 -13.17 7.47
CA ILE A 120 1.62 -13.09 8.39
C ILE A 120 1.36 -14.06 9.53
N LYS A 121 2.25 -15.03 9.71
CA LYS A 121 2.17 -15.97 10.83
C LYS A 121 2.71 -15.29 12.09
N ILE A 122 1.95 -15.34 13.17
CA ILE A 122 2.30 -14.77 14.47
C ILE A 122 2.35 -15.89 15.50
N VAL A 123 3.49 -16.04 16.17
CA VAL A 123 3.71 -17.04 17.21
C VAL A 123 4.03 -16.32 18.52
N VAL A 124 3.19 -16.52 19.53
CA VAL A 124 3.42 -16.01 20.89
C VAL A 124 3.92 -17.17 21.75
N LYS A 125 5.12 -17.03 22.30
CA LYS A 125 5.69 -17.95 23.29
C LYS A 125 5.33 -17.49 24.70
N ALA A 126 5.27 -18.44 25.63
CA ALA A 126 5.18 -18.11 27.05
C ALA A 126 6.39 -17.28 27.48
N ALA A 127 6.17 -16.31 28.37
CA ALA A 127 7.26 -15.66 29.08
C ALA A 127 7.82 -16.70 30.05
N THR A 128 9.08 -17.11 29.86
CA THR A 128 9.77 -17.89 30.87
C THR A 128 9.97 -16.96 32.06
N ALA A 129 9.23 -17.20 33.14
CA ALA A 129 9.55 -16.60 34.43
C ALA A 129 10.94 -17.12 34.81
N ARG A 130 11.89 -16.21 35.03
CA ARG A 130 13.22 -16.53 35.54
C ARG A 130 13.32 -15.99 36.94
#